data_AF-A0A9P8H621-F1
#
_entry.id   AF-A0A9P8H621-F1
#
_cell.length_a   1.000
_cell.length_b   1.000
_cell.length_c   1.000
_cell.angle_alpha   90.00
_cell.angle_beta   90.00
_cell.angle_gamma   90.00
#
_symmetry.space_group_name_H-M   'P 1'
#
loop_
_entity.id
_entity.type
_entity.pdbx_description
1 polymer ?
#
loop_
_entity_poly.entity_id
_entity_poly.type
_entity_poly.pdbx_seq_one_letter_code
_entity_poly.pdbx_strand_id
1 'polypeptide(L)'
;MPTTIKDIPNEVLKDILVKVREQGGYDALRMAVLVSHLWNDAGSPVLYEHVVLDNANIKAFLDSTFDKYINIWALTDHLHNLTCFGHELCERAASSTFAEAKEMYAKPLLSEEQLRAKHKRRIRNRKRTWDHVHSLTLNITPEGTGNLRWEERTRRNGGKLTPVDVQLMRLAGMSPRQFPLLETFSLFTEEKHFEDLTEMQRKGPGFLDTRVILEIVQSLPESCVNLLLDTNARDIHFGATSPRMCLLLREMMPRLRRLSLRVSYVCESMIVKSQERDEETEYVQAPHLRSLSISFVTREIPHWFDLMYTRNVCRRTHLDATTQLPNDDPLSSTGQSGTIRFAGALQQAYSQGCYPQAESIQIISPHKIYRRGNLWSERVSDQMILIRDCISDKTHALRFIPSNEYYKYDQDRAIIDRSGDFAMGDQQLLKVFVEADGWYKTDRYSAILPIETPEVHFEKSPLRTLSPTELEYFIESLSRERHEMLQSLHEDLTEGKRHPGRVFEFEGAAFAFKDFIPENF
;
A
#
# COMPACT_ATOMS: atom_id res chain seq x y z
N MET A 1 -1.15 -37.03 34.18
CA MET A 1 -1.22 -36.78 32.73
C MET A 1 -2.69 -36.67 32.34
N PRO A 2 -3.09 -35.73 31.47
CA PRO A 2 -4.46 -35.65 30.99
C PRO A 2 -4.84 -36.97 30.32
N THR A 3 -5.92 -37.59 30.80
CA THR A 3 -6.40 -38.89 30.29
C THR A 3 -7.32 -38.72 29.09
N THR A 4 -7.93 -37.53 28.95
CA THR A 4 -8.81 -37.17 27.86
C THR A 4 -8.53 -35.75 27.38
N ILE A 5 -8.97 -35.44 26.16
CA ILE A 5 -8.82 -34.12 25.55
C ILE A 5 -9.55 -33.01 26.31
N LYS A 6 -10.55 -33.39 27.13
CA LYS A 6 -11.31 -32.49 28.00
C LYS A 6 -10.48 -31.98 29.19
N ASP A 7 -9.39 -32.67 29.50
CA ASP A 7 -8.50 -32.33 30.62
C ASP A 7 -7.40 -31.34 30.20
N ILE A 8 -7.34 -30.96 28.91
CA ILE A 8 -6.36 -30.00 28.39
C ILE A 8 -6.90 -28.58 28.61
N PRO A 9 -6.15 -27.68 29.28
CA PRO A 9 -6.54 -26.28 29.42
C PRO A 9 -6.75 -25.60 28.05
N ASN A 10 -7.71 -24.68 27.98
CA ASN A 10 -8.07 -23.99 26.73
C ASN A 10 -6.88 -23.21 26.14
N GLU A 11 -5.99 -22.68 26.98
CA GLU A 11 -4.79 -21.97 26.57
C GLU A 11 -3.84 -22.90 25.80
N VAL A 12 -3.64 -24.13 26.29
CA VAL A 12 -2.80 -25.13 25.64
C VAL A 12 -3.43 -25.60 24.32
N LEU A 13 -4.76 -25.76 24.27
CA LEU A 13 -5.47 -26.06 23.02
C LEU A 13 -5.33 -24.92 22.00
N LYS A 14 -5.43 -23.66 22.45
CA LYS A 14 -5.20 -22.49 21.60
C LYS A 14 -3.81 -22.51 21.00
N ASP A 15 -2.77 -22.76 21.81
CA ASP A 15 -1.38 -22.84 21.35
C ASP A 15 -1.16 -23.97 20.33
N ILE A 16 -1.78 -25.14 20.56
CA ILE A 16 -1.76 -26.25 19.58
C ILE A 16 -2.40 -25.81 18.27
N LEU A 17 -3.56 -25.14 18.31
CA LEU A 17 -4.29 -24.70 17.13
C LEU A 17 -3.55 -23.60 16.36
N VAL A 18 -2.84 -22.70 17.06
CA VAL A 18 -1.92 -21.75 16.45
C VAL A 18 -0.83 -22.49 15.68
N LYS A 19 -0.20 -23.50 16.28
CA LYS A 19 0.82 -24.32 15.58
C LYS A 19 0.25 -25.09 14.39
N VAL A 20 -0.98 -25.60 14.49
CA VAL A 20 -1.67 -26.25 13.37
C VAL A 20 -1.87 -25.27 12.22
N ARG A 21 -2.29 -24.02 12.52
CA ARG A 21 -2.41 -22.94 11.51
C ARG A 21 -1.06 -22.64 10.86
N GLU A 22 -0.01 -22.50 11.66
CA GLU A 22 1.33 -22.14 11.19
C GLU A 22 1.98 -23.23 10.32
N GLN A 23 1.78 -24.51 10.67
CA GLN A 23 2.43 -25.63 9.98
C GLN A 23 1.57 -26.22 8.86
N GLY A 24 0.25 -26.24 9.03
CA GLY A 24 -0.70 -26.89 8.12
C GLY A 24 -1.62 -25.92 7.37
N GLY A 25 -1.48 -24.61 7.59
CA GLY A 25 -2.29 -23.58 6.94
C GLY A 25 -3.72 -23.49 7.48
N TYR A 26 -4.51 -22.65 6.81
CA TYR A 26 -5.89 -22.35 7.23
C TYR A 26 -6.82 -23.57 7.14
N ASP A 27 -6.64 -24.42 6.13
CA ASP A 27 -7.47 -25.63 5.95
C ASP A 27 -7.23 -26.66 7.06
N ALA A 28 -5.99 -26.86 7.52
CA ALA A 28 -5.73 -27.73 8.65
C ALA A 28 -6.36 -27.21 9.95
N LEU A 29 -6.24 -25.90 10.21
CA LEU A 29 -6.90 -25.26 11.35
C LEU A 29 -8.42 -25.42 11.27
N ARG A 30 -9.00 -25.17 10.08
CA ARG A 30 -10.42 -25.37 9.82
C ARG A 30 -10.83 -26.79 10.20
N MET A 31 -10.17 -27.80 9.65
CA MET A 31 -10.50 -29.20 9.95
C MET A 31 -10.34 -29.54 11.44
N ALA A 32 -9.33 -28.97 12.12
CA ALA A 32 -9.14 -29.14 13.56
C ALA A 32 -10.30 -28.54 14.38
N VAL A 33 -10.74 -27.34 14.04
CA VAL A 33 -11.87 -26.61 14.67
C VAL A 33 -13.20 -27.35 14.50
N LEU A 34 -13.29 -28.24 13.50
CA LEU A 34 -14.44 -29.09 13.25
C LEU A 34 -14.45 -30.37 14.13
N VAL A 35 -13.34 -30.79 14.74
CA VAL A 35 -13.28 -32.07 15.46
C VAL A 35 -14.30 -32.19 16.61
N SER A 36 -14.52 -31.14 17.39
CA SER A 36 -15.48 -31.14 18.50
C SER A 36 -15.87 -29.72 18.93
N HIS A 37 -16.88 -29.59 19.78
CA HIS A 37 -17.26 -28.30 20.37
C HIS A 37 -16.11 -27.63 21.15
N LEU A 38 -15.34 -28.41 21.93
CA LEU A 38 -14.20 -27.88 22.68
C LEU A 38 -13.12 -27.30 21.75
N TRP A 39 -12.82 -28.00 20.67
CA TRP A 39 -11.88 -27.54 19.64
C TRP A 39 -12.41 -26.33 18.89
N ASN A 40 -13.72 -26.29 18.66
CA ASN A 40 -14.38 -25.16 18.05
C ASN A 40 -14.30 -23.92 18.93
N ASP A 41 -14.58 -24.05 20.22
CA ASP A 41 -14.57 -22.94 21.18
C ASP A 41 -13.15 -22.41 21.40
N ALA A 42 -12.15 -23.30 21.53
CA ALA A 42 -10.75 -22.92 21.68
C ALA A 42 -10.13 -22.35 20.39
N GLY A 43 -10.52 -22.88 19.23
CA GLY A 43 -9.96 -22.50 17.93
C GLY A 43 -10.65 -21.35 17.22
N SER A 44 -11.90 -21.03 17.57
CA SER A 44 -12.60 -19.89 16.96
C SER A 44 -11.84 -18.58 17.14
N PRO A 45 -11.33 -18.22 18.33
CA PRO A 45 -10.49 -17.03 18.47
C PRO A 45 -9.27 -17.04 17.54
N VAL A 46 -8.59 -18.19 17.38
CA VAL A 46 -7.41 -18.32 16.49
C VAL A 46 -7.80 -18.18 15.02
N LEU A 47 -8.99 -18.67 14.65
CA LEU A 47 -9.53 -18.60 13.29
C LEU A 47 -9.92 -17.17 12.89
N TYR A 48 -10.44 -16.39 13.85
CA TYR A 48 -10.95 -15.04 13.62
C TYR A 48 -9.95 -13.94 14.00
N GLU A 49 -8.82 -14.27 14.63
CA GLU A 49 -7.80 -13.30 15.03
C GLU A 49 -7.29 -12.46 13.85
N HIS A 50 -7.12 -13.11 12.70
CA HIS A 50 -6.69 -12.49 11.45
C HIS A 50 -7.68 -12.82 10.34
N VAL A 51 -8.48 -11.83 9.96
CA VAL A 51 -9.48 -11.97 8.89
C VAL A 51 -8.89 -11.41 7.60
N VAL A 52 -8.88 -12.22 6.54
CA VAL A 52 -8.50 -11.79 5.20
C VAL A 52 -9.74 -11.89 4.31
N LEU A 53 -10.11 -10.77 3.68
CA LEU A 53 -11.23 -10.69 2.77
C LEU A 53 -10.78 -10.31 1.36
N ASP A 54 -11.45 -10.86 0.36
CA ASP A 54 -11.26 -10.55 -1.05
C ASP A 54 -12.60 -10.34 -1.76
N ASN A 55 -12.59 -10.01 -3.05
CA ASN A 55 -13.83 -9.81 -3.81
C ASN A 55 -14.76 -11.04 -3.79
N ALA A 56 -14.23 -12.25 -3.72
CA ALA A 56 -15.01 -13.49 -3.79
C ALA A 56 -15.70 -13.80 -2.44
N ASN A 57 -15.05 -13.49 -1.33
CA ASN A 57 -15.50 -13.90 0.00
C ASN A 57 -16.15 -12.77 0.82
N ILE A 58 -15.87 -11.50 0.51
CA ILE A 58 -16.33 -10.36 1.33
C ILE A 58 -17.86 -10.32 1.41
N LYS A 59 -18.58 -10.64 0.33
CA LYS A 59 -20.04 -10.71 0.34
C LYS A 59 -20.54 -11.78 1.31
N ALA A 60 -19.98 -12.99 1.24
CA ALA A 60 -20.38 -14.10 2.10
C ALA A 60 -20.06 -13.79 3.58
N PHE A 61 -18.90 -13.17 3.84
CA PHE A 61 -18.53 -12.67 5.15
C PHE A 61 -19.56 -11.67 5.69
N LEU A 62 -19.87 -10.64 4.90
CA LEU A 62 -20.84 -9.62 5.27
C LEU A 62 -22.23 -10.23 5.47
N ASP A 63 -22.68 -11.13 4.60
CA ASP A 63 -23.99 -11.79 4.69
C ASP A 63 -24.08 -12.73 5.91
N SER A 64 -23.00 -13.43 6.27
CA SER A 64 -22.94 -14.23 7.50
C SER A 64 -23.18 -13.41 8.76
N THR A 65 -22.92 -12.11 8.68
CA THR A 65 -23.13 -11.20 9.78
C THR A 65 -24.58 -10.76 9.91
N PHE A 66 -25.45 -11.10 8.96
CA PHE A 66 -26.88 -10.76 9.01
C PHE A 66 -27.75 -12.01 8.96
N ASP A 67 -27.26 -13.07 8.33
CA ASP A 67 -28.02 -14.29 8.13
C ASP A 67 -27.81 -15.31 9.27
N LYS A 68 -28.93 -15.78 9.81
CA LYS A 68 -29.01 -16.53 11.07
C LYS A 68 -28.71 -18.02 10.94
N TYR A 69 -28.49 -18.49 9.73
CA TYR A 69 -28.46 -19.93 9.40
C TYR A 69 -27.23 -20.36 8.63
N ILE A 70 -26.16 -19.57 8.61
CA ILE A 70 -24.89 -20.14 8.18
C ILE A 70 -24.32 -20.92 9.37
N ASN A 71 -24.62 -22.22 9.39
CA ASN A 71 -23.88 -23.18 10.18
C ASN A 71 -22.39 -22.90 9.90
N ILE A 72 -21.51 -22.71 10.88
CA ILE A 72 -20.09 -22.41 10.62
C ILE A 72 -19.48 -23.44 9.66
N TRP A 73 -19.94 -24.68 9.79
CA TRP A 73 -19.72 -25.81 8.89
C TRP A 73 -20.14 -25.57 7.42
N ALA A 74 -21.27 -24.89 7.22
CA ALA A 74 -21.75 -24.43 5.91
C ALA A 74 -21.03 -23.16 5.45
N LEU A 75 -20.59 -22.24 6.33
CA LEU A 75 -19.82 -21.04 5.91
C LEU A 75 -18.54 -21.47 5.20
N THR A 76 -17.87 -22.46 5.77
CA THR A 76 -16.63 -23.00 5.23
C THR A 76 -16.83 -23.82 3.95
N ASP A 77 -17.96 -24.49 3.78
CA ASP A 77 -18.33 -25.14 2.50
C ASP A 77 -18.92 -24.15 1.48
N HIS A 78 -19.52 -23.05 1.91
CA HIS A 78 -20.12 -22.04 1.04
C HIS A 78 -19.05 -21.10 0.48
N LEU A 79 -18.03 -20.76 1.28
CA LEU A 79 -16.81 -20.10 0.82
C LEU A 79 -16.09 -20.93 -0.26
N HIS A 80 -16.17 -22.26 -0.19
CA HIS A 80 -15.55 -23.16 -1.16
C HIS A 80 -16.42 -23.45 -2.40
N ASN A 81 -17.75 -23.54 -2.26
CA ASN A 81 -18.65 -23.83 -3.38
C ASN A 81 -19.06 -22.61 -4.21
N LEU A 82 -18.82 -21.38 -3.73
CA LEU A 82 -19.14 -20.15 -4.46
C LEU A 82 -18.09 -19.74 -5.51
N THR A 83 -16.93 -20.40 -5.56
CA THR A 83 -15.96 -20.23 -6.66
C THR A 83 -16.41 -20.90 -7.96
N CYS A 84 -17.53 -21.65 -7.97
CA CYS A 84 -17.93 -22.48 -9.11
C CYS A 84 -19.36 -22.27 -9.66
N PHE A 85 -20.20 -21.37 -9.12
CA PHE A 85 -21.56 -21.17 -9.64
C PHE A 85 -21.94 -19.70 -9.87
N GLY A 86 -21.91 -19.29 -11.15
CA GLY A 86 -22.87 -18.37 -11.81
C GLY A 86 -23.18 -17.02 -11.15
N HIS A 87 -22.48 -15.99 -11.62
CA HIS A 87 -22.44 -14.61 -11.10
C HIS A 87 -23.67 -13.70 -11.41
N GLU A 88 -24.78 -14.17 -11.99
CA GLU A 88 -25.63 -13.24 -12.77
C GLU A 88 -26.93 -12.69 -12.15
N LEU A 89 -27.39 -13.12 -10.97
CA LEU A 89 -28.78 -12.80 -10.56
C LEU A 89 -28.98 -11.85 -9.37
N CYS A 90 -27.91 -11.32 -8.75
CA CYS A 90 -28.04 -10.30 -7.70
C CYS A 90 -27.34 -8.97 -8.02
N GLU A 91 -26.76 -8.81 -9.21
CA GLU A 91 -26.12 -7.56 -9.68
C GLU A 91 -27.12 -6.45 -10.06
N ARG A 92 -28.43 -6.76 -10.11
CA ARG A 92 -29.49 -5.76 -10.26
C ARG A 92 -29.73 -5.01 -8.95
N ALA A 93 -28.77 -4.16 -8.54
CA ALA A 93 -28.96 -2.87 -7.85
C ALA A 93 -27.67 -2.33 -7.19
N ALA A 94 -26.50 -2.37 -7.84
CA ALA A 94 -25.44 -1.38 -7.54
C ALA A 94 -25.84 0.02 -8.09
N SER A 95 -27.10 0.40 -7.85
CA SER A 95 -27.69 1.69 -8.22
C SER A 95 -27.63 2.69 -7.09
N SER A 96 -27.11 2.30 -5.92
CA SER A 96 -27.01 3.19 -4.77
C SER A 96 -25.93 4.24 -5.02
N THR A 97 -26.30 5.50 -4.89
CA THR A 97 -25.32 6.58 -4.80
C THR A 97 -24.49 6.43 -3.53
N PHE A 98 -23.31 7.06 -3.44
CA PHE A 98 -22.53 7.08 -2.20
C PHE A 98 -23.36 7.53 -0.98
N ALA A 99 -24.19 8.57 -1.14
CA ALA A 99 -25.04 9.07 -0.06
C ALA A 99 -26.10 8.06 0.37
N GLU A 100 -26.75 7.39 -0.59
CA GLU A 100 -27.74 6.33 -0.32
C GLU A 100 -27.10 5.12 0.38
N ALA A 101 -25.92 4.68 -0.07
CA ALA A 101 -25.18 3.60 0.56
C ALA A 101 -24.76 3.97 1.99
N LYS A 102 -24.24 5.18 2.18
CA LYS A 102 -23.88 5.71 3.51
C LYS A 102 -25.09 5.76 4.44
N GLU A 103 -26.23 6.28 3.98
CA GLU A 103 -27.48 6.30 4.76
C GLU A 103 -27.99 4.89 5.08
N MET A 104 -27.93 3.98 4.10
CA MET A 104 -28.39 2.59 4.23
C MET A 104 -27.59 1.85 5.32
N TYR A 105 -26.27 2.02 5.35
CA TYR A 105 -25.39 1.31 6.27
C TYR A 105 -25.07 2.07 7.56
N ALA A 106 -25.41 3.37 7.65
CA ALA A 106 -25.39 4.11 8.91
C ALA A 106 -26.46 3.63 9.90
N LYS A 107 -27.54 3.00 9.40
CA LYS A 107 -28.60 2.46 10.27
C LYS A 107 -28.02 1.36 11.14
N PRO A 108 -28.19 1.43 12.47
CA PRO A 108 -27.72 0.38 13.36
C PRO A 108 -28.33 -0.96 12.96
N LEU A 109 -27.50 -2.00 13.01
CA LEU A 109 -27.98 -3.37 12.85
C LEU A 109 -29.14 -3.63 13.81
N LEU A 110 -30.17 -4.32 13.33
CA LEU A 110 -31.31 -4.73 14.16
C LEU A 110 -30.80 -5.43 15.42
N SER A 111 -31.32 -5.05 16.58
CA SER A 111 -30.96 -5.69 17.83
C SER A 111 -31.31 -7.18 17.78
N GLU A 112 -30.67 -7.98 18.63
CA GLU A 112 -30.96 -9.41 18.69
C GLU A 112 -32.44 -9.69 18.98
N GLU A 113 -33.08 -8.84 19.79
CA GLU A 113 -34.51 -8.88 20.12
C GLU A 113 -35.39 -8.56 18.91
N GLN A 114 -35.07 -7.49 18.16
CA GLN A 114 -35.78 -7.13 16.93
C GLN A 114 -35.67 -8.25 15.89
N LEU A 115 -34.48 -8.85 15.79
CA LEU A 115 -34.25 -10.01 14.94
C LEU A 115 -35.05 -11.23 15.41
N ARG A 116 -35.11 -11.51 16.71
CA ARG A 116 -35.91 -12.62 17.30
C ARG A 116 -37.40 -12.43 17.06
N ALA A 117 -37.92 -11.22 17.20
CA ALA A 117 -39.33 -10.90 16.96
C ALA A 117 -39.73 -11.12 15.48
N LYS A 118 -38.83 -10.81 14.55
CA LYS A 118 -39.10 -10.93 13.10
C LYS A 118 -39.10 -12.37 12.58
N HIS A 119 -38.43 -13.32 13.26
CA HIS A 119 -38.27 -14.69 12.76
C HIS A 119 -38.53 -15.74 13.84
N LYS A 120 -39.59 -16.54 13.66
CA LYS A 120 -40.00 -17.66 14.53
C LYS A 120 -39.06 -18.89 14.53
N ARG A 121 -37.86 -18.83 13.93
CA ARG A 121 -36.93 -19.97 13.84
C ARG A 121 -35.77 -19.83 14.83
N ARG A 122 -35.41 -20.95 15.47
CA ARG A 122 -34.35 -21.09 16.48
C ARG A 122 -33.04 -20.46 16.01
N ILE A 123 -32.70 -19.31 16.60
CA ILE A 123 -31.37 -18.73 16.52
C ILE A 123 -30.48 -19.60 17.40
N ARG A 124 -29.48 -20.28 16.82
CA ARG A 124 -28.39 -20.82 17.65
C ARG A 124 -27.56 -19.61 18.07
N ASN A 125 -27.73 -19.18 19.32
CA ASN A 125 -26.94 -18.13 19.96
C ASN A 125 -25.48 -18.58 20.10
N ARG A 126 -24.73 -18.59 19.00
CA ARG A 126 -23.28 -18.51 19.12
C ARG A 126 -22.96 -17.03 19.24
N LYS A 127 -22.50 -16.62 20.43
CA LYS A 127 -21.94 -15.29 20.65
C LYS A 127 -20.89 -15.09 19.54
N ARG A 128 -21.13 -14.11 18.68
CA ARG A 128 -20.26 -13.90 17.52
C ARG A 128 -18.88 -13.51 18.02
N THR A 129 -17.86 -14.19 17.52
CA THR A 129 -16.45 -14.07 17.93
C THR A 129 -15.73 -12.92 17.25
N TRP A 130 -16.46 -11.96 16.68
CA TRP A 130 -15.85 -10.80 16.01
C TRP A 130 -15.12 -9.87 16.99
N ASP A 131 -15.47 -9.96 18.27
CA ASP A 131 -14.75 -9.31 19.37
C ASP A 131 -13.30 -9.75 19.50
N HIS A 132 -12.88 -10.83 18.83
CA HIS A 132 -11.51 -11.35 18.81
C HIS A 132 -10.73 -10.99 17.53
N VAL A 133 -11.29 -10.20 16.61
CA VAL A 133 -10.58 -9.80 15.39
C VAL A 133 -9.53 -8.74 15.75
N HIS A 134 -8.25 -9.09 15.66
CA HIS A 134 -7.12 -8.18 15.88
C HIS A 134 -6.58 -7.60 14.57
N SER A 135 -6.71 -8.34 13.47
CA SER A 135 -6.27 -7.88 12.14
C SER A 135 -7.35 -8.12 11.09
N LEU A 136 -7.58 -7.11 10.25
CA LEU A 136 -8.46 -7.19 9.09
C LEU A 136 -7.69 -6.75 7.85
N THR A 137 -7.53 -7.67 6.90
CA THR A 137 -6.87 -7.43 5.62
C THR A 137 -7.87 -7.55 4.48
N LEU A 138 -7.89 -6.57 3.59
CA LEU A 138 -8.75 -6.54 2.41
C LEU A 138 -7.86 -6.60 1.15
N ASN A 139 -7.95 -7.68 0.38
CA ASN A 139 -7.28 -7.84 -0.91
C ASN A 139 -8.32 -7.62 -2.01
N ILE A 140 -8.41 -6.39 -2.49
CA ILE A 140 -9.48 -5.95 -3.37
C ILE A 140 -8.96 -5.81 -4.79
N THR A 141 -9.54 -6.53 -5.73
CA THR A 141 -9.34 -6.29 -7.16
C THR A 141 -10.37 -5.26 -7.63
N PRO A 142 -9.99 -4.02 -7.99
CA PRO A 142 -10.97 -3.02 -8.39
C PRO A 142 -11.74 -3.45 -9.65
N GLU A 143 -13.04 -3.14 -9.67
CA GLU A 143 -13.90 -3.45 -10.81
C GLU A 143 -13.95 -2.29 -11.80
N GLY A 144 -13.85 -2.63 -13.08
CA GLY A 144 -13.93 -1.70 -14.20
C GLY A 144 -14.86 -2.26 -15.29
N THR A 145 -15.28 -1.39 -16.18
CA THR A 145 -16.21 -1.65 -17.29
C THR A 145 -15.55 -1.40 -18.66
N GLY A 146 -14.25 -1.11 -18.69
CA GLY A 146 -13.50 -0.74 -19.90
C GLY A 146 -13.76 0.67 -20.42
N ASN A 147 -14.98 1.17 -20.26
CA ASN A 147 -15.36 2.47 -20.78
C ASN A 147 -15.09 3.58 -19.75
N LEU A 148 -13.84 4.06 -19.70
CA LEU A 148 -13.39 5.13 -18.81
C LEU A 148 -14.29 6.39 -18.85
N ARG A 149 -14.81 6.76 -20.04
CA ARG A 149 -15.72 7.91 -20.19
C ARG A 149 -17.12 7.64 -19.61
N TRP A 150 -17.60 6.41 -19.73
CA TRP A 150 -18.86 6.00 -19.13
C TRP A 150 -18.74 5.91 -17.62
N GLU A 151 -17.65 5.35 -17.09
CA GLU A 151 -17.37 5.32 -15.65
C GLU A 151 -17.29 6.74 -15.09
N GLU A 152 -16.56 7.62 -15.77
CA GLU A 152 -16.53 9.05 -15.45
C GLU A 152 -17.92 9.62 -15.36
N ARG A 153 -18.71 9.54 -16.44
CA ARG A 153 -20.01 10.20 -16.52
C ARG A 153 -20.97 9.62 -15.48
N THR A 154 -20.93 8.31 -15.28
CA THR A 154 -21.79 7.60 -14.34
C THR A 154 -21.43 7.93 -12.89
N ARG A 155 -20.14 7.99 -12.55
CA ARG A 155 -19.68 8.34 -11.20
C ARG A 155 -19.77 9.83 -10.92
N ARG A 156 -19.51 10.72 -11.89
CA ARG A 156 -19.70 12.18 -11.76
C ARG A 156 -21.15 12.58 -11.63
N ASN A 157 -22.03 12.04 -12.47
CA ASN A 157 -23.42 12.49 -12.53
C ASN A 157 -24.36 11.71 -11.59
N GLY A 158 -23.99 10.49 -11.22
CA GLY A 158 -24.84 9.62 -10.40
C GLY A 158 -24.20 9.12 -9.10
N GLY A 159 -22.89 9.31 -8.89
CA GLY A 159 -22.21 8.81 -7.70
C GLY A 159 -22.37 7.31 -7.45
N LYS A 160 -22.67 6.53 -8.50
CA LYS A 160 -22.93 5.10 -8.38
C LYS A 160 -21.65 4.37 -7.96
N LEU A 161 -21.80 3.56 -6.92
CA LEU A 161 -20.74 2.71 -6.40
C LEU A 161 -20.68 1.39 -7.18
N THR A 162 -19.49 0.82 -7.32
CA THR A 162 -19.34 -0.56 -7.81
C THR A 162 -19.89 -1.56 -6.77
N PRO A 163 -20.20 -2.81 -7.15
CA PRO A 163 -20.52 -3.86 -6.19
C PRO A 163 -19.52 -3.97 -5.03
N VAL A 164 -18.22 -3.91 -5.32
CA VAL A 164 -17.18 -3.94 -4.28
C VAL A 164 -17.20 -2.69 -3.40
N ASP A 165 -17.39 -1.50 -3.98
CA ASP A 165 -17.55 -0.26 -3.20
C ASP A 165 -18.73 -0.35 -2.22
N VAL A 166 -19.86 -0.94 -2.63
CA VAL A 166 -21.04 -1.14 -1.76
C VAL A 166 -20.73 -2.10 -0.62
N GLN A 167 -20.01 -3.19 -0.88
CA GLN A 167 -19.58 -4.15 0.15
C GLN A 167 -18.62 -3.49 1.15
N LEU A 168 -17.69 -2.69 0.66
CA LEU A 168 -16.77 -1.90 1.46
C LEU A 168 -17.50 -0.86 2.34
N MET A 169 -18.51 -0.18 1.81
CA MET A 169 -19.38 0.72 2.60
C MET A 169 -20.15 -0.03 3.70
N ARG A 170 -20.62 -1.24 3.40
CA ARG A 170 -21.29 -2.08 4.39
C ARG A 170 -20.33 -2.53 5.50
N LEU A 171 -19.09 -2.88 5.14
CA LEU A 171 -18.03 -3.22 6.09
C LEU A 171 -17.71 -2.02 7.00
N ALA A 172 -17.64 -0.80 6.44
CA ALA A 172 -17.43 0.42 7.22
C ALA A 172 -18.52 0.60 8.29
N GLY A 173 -19.79 0.42 7.93
CA GLY A 173 -20.91 0.49 8.89
C GLY A 173 -20.86 -0.56 10.01
N MET A 174 -20.12 -1.66 9.82
CA MET A 174 -19.97 -2.74 10.81
C MET A 174 -18.78 -2.52 11.75
N SER A 175 -17.70 -1.90 11.25
CA SER A 175 -16.38 -1.90 11.88
C SER A 175 -16.35 -1.43 13.35
N PRO A 176 -16.92 -0.26 13.71
CA PRO A 176 -16.80 0.27 15.08
C PRO A 176 -17.40 -0.64 16.16
N ARG A 177 -18.39 -1.45 15.81
CA ARG A 177 -19.16 -2.26 16.76
C ARG A 177 -18.71 -3.70 16.82
N GLN A 178 -18.20 -4.21 15.71
CA GLN A 178 -17.92 -5.64 15.58
C GLN A 178 -16.48 -6.00 15.83
N PHE A 179 -15.55 -5.06 15.63
CA PHE A 179 -14.12 -5.32 15.79
C PHE A 179 -13.50 -4.42 16.87
N PRO A 180 -14.02 -4.41 18.12
CA PRO A 180 -13.55 -3.50 19.16
C PRO A 180 -12.06 -3.69 19.54
N LEU A 181 -11.46 -4.83 19.21
CA LEU A 181 -10.05 -5.15 19.44
C LEU A 181 -9.20 -5.06 18.15
N LEU A 182 -9.73 -4.50 17.06
CA LEU A 182 -9.00 -4.39 15.80
C LEU A 182 -7.77 -3.50 16.01
N GLU A 183 -6.58 -4.07 15.93
CA GLU A 183 -5.30 -3.37 16.06
C GLU A 183 -4.72 -2.97 14.70
N THR A 184 -4.92 -3.83 13.70
CA THR A 184 -4.34 -3.68 12.37
C THR A 184 -5.40 -3.73 11.29
N PHE A 185 -5.41 -2.71 10.44
CA PHE A 185 -6.23 -2.68 9.24
C PHE A 185 -5.34 -2.52 8.01
N SER A 186 -5.56 -3.39 7.02
CA SER A 186 -4.84 -3.39 5.77
C SER A 186 -5.81 -3.41 4.59
N LEU A 187 -5.61 -2.53 3.62
CA LEU A 187 -6.29 -2.56 2.33
C LEU A 187 -5.22 -2.61 1.25
N PHE A 188 -5.23 -3.68 0.46
CA PHE A 188 -4.38 -3.87 -0.71
C PHE A 188 -5.25 -3.95 -1.94
N THR A 189 -4.90 -3.18 -2.96
CA THR A 189 -5.51 -3.32 -4.28
C THR A 189 -4.62 -4.08 -5.21
N GLU A 190 -5.19 -5.11 -5.84
CA GLU A 190 -4.45 -5.93 -6.79
C GLU A 190 -4.30 -5.21 -8.13
N GLU A 191 -3.12 -5.33 -8.72
CA GLU A 191 -2.90 -4.91 -10.09
C GLU A 191 -3.48 -5.95 -11.05
N LYS A 192 -4.45 -5.55 -11.86
CA LYS A 192 -4.79 -6.34 -13.04
C LYS A 192 -3.71 -6.14 -14.09
N HIS A 193 -2.96 -7.19 -14.36
CA HIS A 193 -2.15 -7.26 -15.57
C HIS A 193 -3.09 -7.40 -16.77
N PHE A 194 -2.84 -6.62 -17.82
CA PHE A 194 -3.54 -6.72 -19.10
C PHE A 194 -2.52 -7.12 -20.15
N GLU A 195 -2.81 -8.15 -20.93
CA GLU A 195 -1.90 -8.64 -21.95
C GLU A 195 -1.70 -7.59 -23.05
N ASP A 196 -2.74 -6.80 -23.33
CA ASP A 196 -2.69 -5.72 -24.29
C ASP A 196 -3.61 -4.52 -23.95
N LEU A 197 -3.40 -3.43 -24.69
CA LEU A 197 -4.17 -2.19 -24.54
C LEU A 197 -5.67 -2.37 -24.81
N THR A 198 -6.04 -3.30 -25.68
CA THR A 198 -7.43 -3.56 -26.07
C THR A 198 -8.17 -4.29 -24.96
N GLU A 199 -7.51 -5.25 -24.29
CA GLU A 199 -8.01 -5.90 -23.09
C GLU A 199 -8.21 -4.88 -21.97
N MET A 200 -7.21 -4.02 -21.73
CA MET A 200 -7.31 -2.92 -20.75
C MET A 200 -8.48 -1.98 -21.08
N GLN A 201 -8.68 -1.62 -22.35
CA GLN A 201 -9.80 -0.80 -22.78
C GLN A 201 -11.16 -1.51 -22.70
N ARG A 202 -11.19 -2.84 -22.78
CA ARG A 202 -12.43 -3.63 -22.71
C ARG A 202 -12.85 -3.95 -21.29
N LYS A 203 -11.91 -4.36 -20.45
CA LYS A 203 -12.16 -4.74 -19.04
C LYS A 203 -12.06 -3.54 -18.11
N GLY A 204 -11.23 -2.56 -18.45
CA GLY A 204 -10.97 -1.39 -17.65
C GLY A 204 -10.00 -1.72 -16.51
N PRO A 205 -9.13 -0.76 -16.14
CA PRO A 205 -8.22 -0.92 -15.01
C PRO A 205 -8.92 -1.14 -13.66
N GLY A 206 -10.18 -0.69 -13.55
CA GLY A 206 -10.93 -0.65 -12.31
C GLY A 206 -10.44 0.43 -11.35
N PHE A 207 -11.34 0.99 -10.55
CA PHE A 207 -11.02 2.04 -9.60
C PHE A 207 -11.87 1.96 -8.34
N LEU A 208 -11.25 2.26 -7.20
CA LEU A 208 -11.92 2.42 -5.92
C LEU A 208 -12.26 3.89 -5.67
N ASP A 209 -13.52 4.16 -5.35
CA ASP A 209 -13.94 5.51 -4.99
C ASP A 209 -13.26 5.93 -3.67
N THR A 210 -12.46 7.01 -3.70
CA THR A 210 -11.75 7.44 -2.49
C THR A 210 -12.70 7.72 -1.33
N ARG A 211 -13.95 8.14 -1.58
CA ARG A 211 -14.94 8.38 -0.51
C ARG A 211 -15.23 7.10 0.29
N VAL A 212 -15.21 5.94 -0.37
CA VAL A 212 -15.44 4.64 0.27
C VAL A 212 -14.25 4.24 1.12
N ILE A 213 -13.03 4.44 0.61
CA ILE A 213 -11.79 4.22 1.38
C ILE A 213 -11.81 5.08 2.65
N LEU A 214 -12.18 6.35 2.52
CA LEU A 214 -12.27 7.26 3.66
C LEU A 214 -13.34 6.85 4.66
N GLU A 215 -14.50 6.39 4.21
CA GLU A 215 -15.55 5.90 5.11
C GLU A 215 -15.07 4.69 5.92
N ILE A 216 -14.42 3.73 5.28
CA ILE A 216 -13.85 2.57 5.99
C ILE A 216 -12.82 3.03 7.01
N VAL A 217 -11.87 3.86 6.59
CA VAL A 217 -10.77 4.31 7.43
C VAL A 217 -11.27 5.17 8.61
N GLN A 218 -12.29 6.02 8.39
CA GLN A 218 -12.98 6.78 9.46
C GLN A 218 -13.73 5.88 10.43
N SER A 219 -14.28 4.76 9.94
CA SER A 219 -15.02 3.80 10.76
C SER A 219 -14.13 2.88 11.60
N LEU A 220 -12.80 2.94 11.44
CA LEU A 220 -11.89 2.09 12.20
C LEU A 220 -11.92 2.45 13.70
N PRO A 221 -12.11 1.45 14.58
CA PRO A 221 -12.17 1.67 16.03
C PRO A 221 -10.87 2.26 16.56
N GLU A 222 -10.92 2.92 17.72
CA GLU A 222 -9.75 3.57 18.36
C GLU A 222 -8.59 2.61 18.62
N SER A 223 -8.88 1.32 18.84
CA SER A 223 -7.89 0.25 18.99
C SER A 223 -6.99 0.08 17.77
N CYS A 224 -7.42 0.53 16.58
CA CYS A 224 -6.67 0.38 15.35
C CYS A 224 -5.48 1.34 15.35
N VAL A 225 -4.30 0.78 15.59
CA VAL A 225 -3.03 1.52 15.71
C VAL A 225 -2.08 1.26 14.54
N ASN A 226 -2.36 0.28 13.69
CA ASN A 226 -1.59 0.00 12.48
C ASN A 226 -2.49 0.14 11.25
N LEU A 227 -2.10 1.00 10.32
CA LEU A 227 -2.84 1.26 9.10
C LEU A 227 -1.94 1.04 7.88
N LEU A 228 -2.36 0.12 7.00
CA LEU A 228 -1.69 -0.16 5.74
C LEU A 228 -2.68 0.09 4.60
N LEU A 229 -2.39 1.07 3.74
CA LEU A 229 -3.22 1.40 2.58
C LEU A 229 -2.37 1.33 1.33
N ASP A 230 -2.50 0.23 0.59
CA ASP A 230 -2.00 0.10 -0.77
C ASP A 230 -3.16 0.22 -1.74
N THR A 231 -3.30 1.40 -2.34
CA THR A 231 -4.31 1.65 -3.37
C THR A 231 -3.78 1.32 -4.76
N ASN A 232 -2.50 0.95 -4.91
CA ASN A 232 -1.80 0.75 -6.18
C ASN A 232 -2.17 1.81 -7.24
N ALA A 233 -2.34 3.06 -6.78
CA ALA A 233 -2.80 4.19 -7.57
C ALA A 233 -4.16 4.02 -8.30
N ARG A 234 -4.99 3.07 -7.85
CA ARG A 234 -6.38 2.82 -8.29
C ARG A 234 -7.43 3.60 -7.49
N ASP A 235 -7.00 4.41 -6.53
CA ASP A 235 -7.86 5.41 -5.88
C ASP A 235 -8.32 6.46 -6.89
N ILE A 236 -9.58 6.89 -6.83
CA ILE A 236 -10.09 7.93 -7.72
C ILE A 236 -10.89 8.98 -6.94
N HIS A 237 -10.53 10.25 -7.16
CA HIS A 237 -11.23 11.38 -6.57
C HIS A 237 -12.21 12.00 -7.57
N PHE A 238 -13.46 12.14 -7.15
CA PHE A 238 -14.51 12.73 -8.00
C PHE A 238 -14.67 14.22 -7.70
N GLY A 239 -13.91 15.04 -8.42
CA GLY A 239 -14.03 16.50 -8.39
C GLY A 239 -13.29 17.17 -7.23
N ALA A 240 -13.24 18.51 -7.25
CA ALA A 240 -12.47 19.31 -6.29
C ALA A 240 -13.03 19.25 -4.85
N THR A 241 -14.30 18.88 -4.69
CA THR A 241 -14.97 18.70 -3.39
C THR A 241 -14.82 17.30 -2.83
N SER A 242 -14.14 16.39 -3.56
CA SER A 242 -13.89 15.05 -3.05
C SER A 242 -13.06 15.13 -1.77
N PRO A 243 -13.46 14.45 -0.69
CA PRO A 243 -12.72 14.47 0.56
C PRO A 243 -11.30 13.96 0.34
N ARG A 244 -10.36 14.56 1.09
CA ARG A 244 -8.92 14.36 0.90
C ARG A 244 -8.40 13.33 1.89
N MET A 245 -7.77 12.27 1.37
CA MET A 245 -7.16 11.23 2.19
C MET A 245 -6.08 11.76 3.13
N CYS A 246 -5.30 12.75 2.69
CA CYS A 246 -4.31 13.39 3.57
C CYS A 246 -4.92 14.01 4.83
N LEU A 247 -6.14 14.59 4.76
CA LEU A 247 -6.77 15.21 5.93
C LEU A 247 -7.28 14.17 6.92
N LEU A 248 -7.82 13.05 6.42
CA LEU A 248 -8.21 11.93 7.27
C LEU A 248 -6.99 11.31 7.95
N LEU A 249 -5.93 11.04 7.18
CA LEU A 249 -4.70 10.47 7.71
C LEU A 249 -4.09 11.39 8.78
N ARG A 250 -4.10 12.71 8.56
CA ARG A 250 -3.72 13.71 9.56
C ARG A 250 -4.44 13.53 10.90
N GLU A 251 -5.76 13.34 10.86
CA GLU A 251 -6.57 13.16 12.07
C GLU A 251 -6.28 11.83 12.78
N MET A 252 -5.90 10.79 12.04
CA MET A 252 -5.58 9.48 12.60
C MET A 252 -4.14 9.35 13.10
N MET A 253 -3.18 10.03 12.48
CA MET A 253 -1.76 9.93 12.82
C MET A 253 -1.44 9.98 14.32
N PRO A 254 -2.08 10.84 15.16
CA PRO A 254 -1.79 10.90 16.59
C PRO A 254 -1.89 9.58 17.35
N ARG A 255 -2.77 8.67 16.91
CA ARG A 255 -2.97 7.35 17.55
C ARG A 255 -2.23 6.20 16.87
N LEU A 256 -1.71 6.40 15.66
CA LEU A 256 -1.07 5.33 14.90
C LEU A 256 0.34 5.04 15.43
N ARG A 257 0.68 3.75 15.47
CA ARG A 257 2.04 3.24 15.68
C ARG A 257 2.74 2.96 14.36
N ARG A 258 1.98 2.48 13.36
CA ARG A 258 2.51 2.17 12.02
C ARG A 258 1.55 2.71 10.97
N LEU A 259 2.10 3.46 10.03
CA LEU A 259 1.38 3.95 8.85
C LEU A 259 2.19 3.58 7.60
N SER A 260 1.62 2.72 6.75
CA SER A 260 2.19 2.38 5.45
C SER A 260 1.22 2.77 4.36
N LEU A 261 1.67 3.58 3.41
CA LEU A 261 0.87 4.07 2.30
C LEU A 261 1.58 3.70 1.00
N ARG A 262 0.87 3.03 0.09
CA ARG A 262 1.29 2.86 -1.30
C ARG A 262 0.20 3.42 -2.20
N VAL A 263 0.39 4.68 -2.59
CA VAL A 263 -0.69 5.55 -3.08
C VAL A 263 -0.20 6.40 -4.25
N SER A 264 -1.14 6.89 -5.04
CA SER A 264 -0.78 7.76 -6.17
C SER A 264 -0.27 9.14 -5.75
N TYR A 265 -0.82 9.68 -4.65
CA TYR A 265 -0.54 11.05 -4.23
C TYR A 265 -0.90 11.29 -2.76
N VAL A 266 -0.03 12.02 -2.06
CA VAL A 266 -0.22 12.60 -0.72
C VAL A 266 0.47 13.96 -0.72
N CYS A 267 -0.06 14.91 0.05
CA CYS A 267 0.52 16.25 0.16
C CYS A 267 0.82 16.62 1.62
N GLU A 268 1.49 17.76 1.79
CA GLU A 268 1.88 18.37 3.07
C GLU A 268 0.73 18.54 4.07
N SER A 269 -0.54 18.68 3.63
CA SER A 269 -1.70 18.70 4.56
C SER A 269 -1.83 17.46 5.43
N MET A 270 -1.17 16.35 5.08
CA MET A 270 -1.17 15.17 5.95
C MET A 270 -0.46 15.45 7.29
N ILE A 271 0.51 16.36 7.28
CA ILE A 271 1.39 16.63 8.42
C ILE A 271 1.37 18.08 8.89
N VAL A 272 0.89 19.02 8.06
CA VAL A 272 0.71 20.43 8.40
C VAL A 272 -0.74 20.65 8.86
N LYS A 273 -0.93 21.26 10.04
CA LYS A 273 -2.25 21.60 10.58
C LYS A 273 -2.78 22.91 10.00
N SER A 274 -1.99 23.96 10.13
CA SER A 274 -2.26 25.32 9.65
C SER A 274 -1.00 25.86 8.96
N GLN A 275 -1.22 26.68 7.93
CA GLN A 275 -0.17 27.44 7.27
C GLN A 275 -0.67 28.88 7.17
N GLU A 276 -0.72 29.56 8.31
CA GLU A 276 -0.99 31.00 8.33
C GLU A 276 0.26 31.74 7.83
N ARG A 277 0.07 32.82 7.06
CA ARG A 277 1.16 33.44 6.28
C ARG A 277 2.30 34.01 7.11
N ASP A 278 2.11 34.18 8.42
CA ASP A 278 3.07 34.82 9.32
C ASP A 278 3.38 33.98 10.57
N GLU A 279 2.81 32.78 10.70
CA GLU A 279 3.04 31.91 11.87
C GLU A 279 3.99 30.76 11.55
N GLU A 280 4.69 30.28 12.58
CA GLU A 280 5.48 29.05 12.47
C GLU A 280 4.56 27.90 12.04
N THR A 281 5.01 27.11 11.05
CA THR A 281 4.21 25.99 10.53
C THR A 281 3.96 24.97 11.64
N GLU A 282 2.68 24.78 12.01
CA GLU A 282 2.30 23.83 13.04
C GLU A 282 2.17 22.42 12.42
N TYR A 283 2.97 21.47 12.92
CA TYR A 283 2.91 20.08 12.50
C TYR A 283 2.03 19.20 13.40
N VAL A 284 1.59 18.08 12.84
CA VAL A 284 0.80 17.06 13.53
C VAL A 284 1.68 16.33 14.53
N GLN A 285 1.24 16.32 15.79
CA GLN A 285 1.89 15.55 16.85
C GLN A 285 1.45 14.09 16.77
N ALA A 286 2.40 13.17 16.56
CA ALA A 286 2.14 11.73 16.54
C ALA A 286 3.09 11.00 17.50
N PRO A 287 2.83 11.09 18.82
CA PRO A 287 3.76 10.61 19.86
C PRO A 287 3.98 9.10 19.86
N HIS A 288 3.06 8.34 19.25
CA HIS A 288 3.11 6.88 19.22
C HIS A 288 3.64 6.32 17.89
N LEU A 289 3.87 7.17 16.89
CA LEU A 289 4.27 6.75 15.56
C LEU A 289 5.70 6.21 15.61
N ARG A 290 5.86 4.91 15.31
CA ARG A 290 7.15 4.22 15.22
C ARG A 290 7.64 4.10 13.78
N SER A 291 6.71 3.86 12.85
CA SER A 291 7.05 3.67 11.44
C SER A 291 6.09 4.40 10.53
N LEU A 292 6.63 5.18 9.60
CA LEU A 292 5.91 5.82 8.50
C LEU A 292 6.59 5.46 7.17
N SER A 293 5.89 4.76 6.28
CA SER A 293 6.35 4.48 4.93
C SER A 293 5.34 4.99 3.91
N ILE A 294 5.82 5.71 2.90
CA ILE A 294 4.98 6.26 1.84
C ILE A 294 5.63 5.94 0.50
N SER A 295 5.11 4.93 -0.19
CA SER A 295 5.43 4.64 -1.59
C SER A 295 4.48 5.36 -2.53
N PHE A 296 5.06 6.16 -3.42
CA PHE A 296 4.32 6.76 -4.52
C PHE A 296 4.26 5.78 -5.69
N VAL A 297 3.07 5.49 -6.19
CA VAL A 297 2.92 4.64 -7.38
C VAL A 297 2.60 5.51 -8.59
N THR A 298 3.43 5.42 -9.62
CA THR A 298 3.13 6.03 -10.92
C THR A 298 1.96 5.31 -11.56
N ARG A 299 0.93 6.06 -11.90
CA ARG A 299 -0.21 5.55 -12.64
C ARG A 299 0.18 5.26 -14.09
N GLU A 300 0.05 4.01 -14.53
CA GLU A 300 0.20 3.63 -15.95
C GLU A 300 -1.11 3.82 -16.73
N ILE A 301 -1.77 4.96 -16.53
CA ILE A 301 -3.01 5.32 -17.25
C ILE A 301 -2.72 6.48 -18.21
N PRO A 302 -3.48 6.60 -19.31
CA PRO A 302 -3.31 7.68 -20.26
C PRO A 302 -3.29 9.05 -19.56
N HIS A 303 -2.36 9.93 -19.95
CA HIS A 303 -2.12 11.24 -19.33
C HIS A 303 -3.40 12.09 -19.17
N TRP A 304 -4.33 12.02 -20.13
CA TRP A 304 -5.61 12.75 -20.04
C TRP A 304 -6.47 12.30 -18.86
N PHE A 305 -6.37 11.04 -18.46
CA PHE A 305 -7.06 10.50 -17.29
C PHE A 305 -6.43 11.06 -16.00
N ASP A 306 -5.10 11.12 -15.95
CA ASP A 306 -4.36 11.61 -14.78
C ASP A 306 -4.62 13.11 -14.49
N LEU A 307 -4.80 13.90 -15.57
CA LEU A 307 -5.19 15.32 -15.49
C LEU A 307 -6.58 15.53 -14.87
N MET A 308 -7.48 14.56 -14.95
CA MET A 308 -8.89 14.76 -14.58
C MET A 308 -9.22 14.40 -13.13
N TYR A 309 -8.45 13.52 -12.48
CA TYR A 309 -8.89 12.89 -11.22
C TYR A 309 -7.98 13.13 -10.02
N THR A 310 -6.65 13.07 -10.18
CA THR A 310 -5.76 13.01 -9.01
C THR A 310 -5.12 14.35 -8.69
N ARG A 311 -4.63 15.06 -9.71
CA ARG A 311 -3.79 16.25 -9.52
C ARG A 311 -4.54 17.49 -9.02
N ASN A 312 -5.85 17.57 -9.22
CA ASN A 312 -6.59 18.81 -9.00
C ASN A 312 -7.15 18.97 -7.58
N VAL A 313 -7.31 17.89 -6.81
CA VAL A 313 -8.07 17.97 -5.55
C VAL A 313 -7.23 18.56 -4.41
N CYS A 314 -6.03 18.03 -4.17
CA CYS A 314 -5.15 18.59 -3.13
C CYS A 314 -4.47 19.89 -3.55
N ARG A 315 -4.19 20.06 -4.85
CA ARG A 315 -3.47 21.23 -5.38
C ARG A 315 -4.30 22.52 -5.32
N ARG A 316 -5.61 22.45 -5.52
CA ARG A 316 -6.49 23.63 -5.52
C ARG A 316 -6.84 24.16 -4.12
N THR A 317 -6.90 23.31 -3.11
CA THR A 317 -7.31 23.71 -1.74
C THR A 317 -6.26 24.49 -0.96
N HIS A 318 -4.98 24.40 -1.35
CA HIS A 318 -3.90 25.19 -0.74
C HIS A 318 -3.70 26.55 -1.40
N LEU A 319 -4.44 26.81 -2.47
CA LEU A 319 -4.36 28.04 -3.21
C LEU A 319 -5.63 28.82 -2.90
N ASP A 320 -5.54 29.71 -1.93
CA ASP A 320 -6.40 30.90 -1.93
C ASP A 320 -6.45 31.41 -3.37
N ALA A 321 -7.67 31.62 -3.88
CA ALA A 321 -8.01 31.81 -5.29
C ALA A 321 -7.29 32.96 -6.02
N THR A 322 -6.37 33.67 -5.35
CA THR A 322 -5.67 34.86 -5.83
C THR A 322 -4.20 34.62 -6.22
N THR A 323 -3.59 33.48 -5.88
CA THR A 323 -2.21 33.18 -6.30
C THR A 323 -2.20 32.11 -7.38
N GLN A 324 -2.20 32.56 -8.63
CA GLN A 324 -1.86 31.70 -9.77
C GLN A 324 -0.39 31.28 -9.62
N LEU A 325 -0.15 30.05 -9.14
CA LEU A 325 1.14 29.43 -9.38
C LEU A 325 1.27 29.12 -10.88
N PRO A 326 2.48 29.24 -11.46
CA PRO A 326 2.75 28.77 -12.80
C PRO A 326 2.37 27.29 -12.88
N ASN A 327 2.08 26.81 -14.08
CA ASN A 327 1.78 25.40 -14.33
C ASN A 327 2.97 24.52 -13.90
N ASP A 328 3.07 24.18 -12.61
CA ASP A 328 3.98 23.15 -12.12
C ASP A 328 3.46 21.82 -12.66
N ASP A 329 3.90 21.50 -13.86
CA ASP A 329 4.11 20.13 -14.23
C ASP A 329 5.05 19.54 -13.14
N PRO A 330 4.83 18.34 -12.58
CA PRO A 330 5.85 17.68 -11.75
C PRO A 330 7.17 17.40 -12.50
N LEU A 331 7.22 17.70 -13.80
CA LEU A 331 8.42 17.77 -14.66
C LEU A 331 8.82 19.21 -15.03
N SER A 332 8.16 20.23 -14.46
CA SER A 332 8.52 21.64 -14.61
C SER A 332 9.94 21.83 -14.10
N SER A 333 10.82 22.27 -14.99
CA SER A 333 12.27 22.31 -14.81
C SER A 333 12.77 23.25 -13.70
N THR A 334 11.87 23.96 -13.01
CA THR A 334 12.22 24.94 -11.97
C THR A 334 11.50 24.75 -10.63
N GLY A 335 10.55 23.82 -10.53
CA GLY A 335 9.79 23.56 -9.30
C GLY A 335 10.26 22.30 -8.58
N GLN A 336 10.59 22.40 -7.29
CA GLN A 336 10.85 21.22 -6.47
C GLN A 336 9.64 20.27 -6.55
N SER A 337 9.89 19.01 -6.92
CA SER A 337 8.83 17.98 -6.94
C SER A 337 8.07 17.99 -5.62
N GLY A 338 6.73 17.90 -5.67
CA GLY A 338 5.89 17.89 -4.46
C GLY A 338 6.32 16.83 -3.45
N THR A 339 6.89 15.71 -3.93
CA THR A 339 7.52 14.68 -3.10
C THR A 339 8.70 15.20 -2.28
N ILE A 340 9.58 16.01 -2.88
CA ILE A 340 10.75 16.58 -2.21
C ILE A 340 10.31 17.54 -1.11
N ARG A 341 9.36 18.42 -1.42
CA ARG A 341 8.82 19.36 -0.42
C ARG A 341 8.15 18.62 0.74
N PHE A 342 7.35 17.60 0.43
CA PHE A 342 6.71 16.76 1.44
C PHE A 342 7.74 16.01 2.31
N ALA A 343 8.82 15.49 1.72
CA ALA A 343 9.92 14.88 2.46
C ALA A 343 10.62 15.88 3.39
N GLY A 344 10.86 17.10 2.93
CA GLY A 344 11.41 18.18 3.74
C GLY A 344 10.51 18.54 4.91
N ALA A 345 9.20 18.62 4.68
CA ALA A 345 8.22 18.89 5.73
C ALA A 345 8.15 17.75 6.77
N LEU A 346 8.27 16.47 6.36
CA LEU A 346 8.37 15.34 7.31
C LEU A 346 9.63 15.43 8.16
N GLN A 347 10.77 15.75 7.55
CA GLN A 347 12.03 15.90 8.24
C GLN A 347 11.99 17.07 9.24
N GLN A 348 11.40 18.20 8.85
CA GLN A 348 11.22 19.34 9.74
C GLN A 348 10.28 19.03 10.91
N ALA A 349 9.17 18.32 10.66
CA ALA A 349 8.28 17.86 11.73
C ALA A 349 9.02 16.93 12.71
N TYR A 350 9.84 16.00 12.20
CA TYR A 350 10.66 15.12 13.02
C TYR A 350 11.67 15.90 13.88
N SER A 351 12.40 16.85 13.30
CA SER A 351 13.38 17.66 14.03
C SER A 351 12.77 18.55 15.11
N GLN A 352 11.49 18.94 14.94
CA GLN A 352 10.70 19.63 15.97
C GLN A 352 10.14 18.69 17.05
N GLY A 353 10.47 17.40 17.03
CA GLY A 353 10.05 16.44 18.03
C GLY A 353 8.60 15.96 17.89
N CYS A 354 7.98 16.13 16.72
CA CYS A 354 6.58 15.72 16.51
C CYS A 354 6.38 14.20 16.53
N TYR A 355 7.46 13.43 16.27
CA TYR A 355 7.46 11.97 16.20
C TYR A 355 8.57 11.36 17.09
N PRO A 356 8.49 11.52 18.42
CA PRO A 356 9.58 11.17 19.33
C PRO A 356 9.89 9.67 19.40
N GLN A 357 8.97 8.81 18.96
CA GLN A 357 9.14 7.34 18.92
C GLN A 357 9.45 6.80 17.53
N ALA A 358 9.62 7.67 16.52
CA ALA A 358 9.82 7.23 15.15
C ALA A 358 11.19 6.53 15.02
N GLU A 359 11.14 5.27 14.61
CA GLU A 359 12.29 4.43 14.27
C GLU A 359 12.56 4.47 12.76
N SER A 360 11.53 4.72 11.94
CA SER A 360 11.63 4.81 10.49
C SER A 360 10.61 5.81 9.90
N ILE A 361 11.08 6.74 9.07
CA ILE A 361 10.22 7.60 8.24
C ILE A 361 10.79 7.59 6.82
N GLN A 362 10.12 6.91 5.91
CA GLN A 362 10.59 6.69 4.55
C GLN A 362 9.59 7.18 3.50
N ILE A 363 10.13 7.82 2.47
CA ILE A 363 9.42 8.11 1.23
C ILE A 363 10.07 7.33 0.11
N ILE A 364 9.28 6.48 -0.55
CA ILE A 364 9.68 5.65 -1.67
C ILE A 364 9.07 6.25 -2.94
N SER A 365 9.90 6.55 -3.94
CA SER A 365 9.48 7.23 -5.15
C SER A 365 10.09 6.57 -6.38
N PRO A 366 9.29 5.98 -7.28
CA PRO A 366 9.76 5.50 -8.56
C PRO A 366 10.05 6.69 -9.47
N HIS A 367 11.27 6.72 -10.01
CA HIS A 367 11.74 7.68 -10.98
C HIS A 367 12.01 6.96 -12.30
N LYS A 368 11.48 7.51 -13.39
CA LYS A 368 11.89 7.13 -14.74
C LYS A 368 13.11 7.97 -15.11
N ILE A 369 14.25 7.33 -15.30
CA ILE A 369 15.45 7.99 -15.81
C ILE A 369 15.42 7.84 -17.33
N TYR A 370 15.28 8.98 -18.01
CA TYR A 370 15.38 9.01 -19.46
C TYR A 370 16.86 9.15 -19.83
N ARG A 371 17.47 8.06 -20.32
CA ARG A 371 18.78 8.17 -20.96
C ARG A 371 18.60 8.74 -22.36
N ARG A 372 19.44 9.73 -22.71
CA ARG A 372 19.64 10.05 -24.14
C ARG A 372 20.59 8.99 -24.69
N GLY A 373 20.09 8.11 -25.55
CA GLY A 373 20.97 7.28 -26.36
C GLY A 373 21.72 8.14 -27.39
N ASN A 374 22.85 7.62 -27.90
CA ASN A 374 23.59 8.23 -29.01
C ASN A 374 22.78 8.24 -30.33
N LEU A 375 21.70 7.45 -30.40
CA LEU A 375 20.72 7.45 -31.47
C LEU A 375 19.41 8.04 -30.94
N TRP A 376 18.86 9.03 -31.65
CA TRP A 376 17.65 9.79 -31.27
C TRP A 376 16.39 8.93 -31.06
N SER A 377 16.39 7.65 -31.42
CA SER A 377 15.20 6.80 -31.52
C SER A 377 14.99 5.80 -30.38
N GLU A 378 15.96 5.51 -29.52
CA GLU A 378 15.80 4.50 -28.46
C GLU A 378 15.95 5.13 -27.07
N ARG A 379 14.84 5.66 -26.56
CA ARG A 379 14.73 5.97 -25.13
C ARG A 379 14.52 4.66 -24.38
N VAL A 380 15.61 4.04 -23.90
CA VAL A 380 15.49 3.02 -22.86
C VAL A 380 15.08 3.76 -21.58
N SER A 381 13.84 3.52 -21.13
CA SER A 381 13.37 4.07 -19.87
C SER A 381 13.86 3.19 -18.73
N ASP A 382 14.97 3.58 -18.12
CA ASP A 382 15.39 2.96 -16.88
C ASP A 382 14.41 3.39 -15.78
N GLN A 383 14.04 2.46 -14.93
CA GLN A 383 13.33 2.76 -13.69
C GLN A 383 14.34 2.73 -12.54
N MET A 384 14.19 3.65 -11.61
CA MET A 384 14.96 3.72 -10.38
C MET A 384 13.99 3.96 -9.24
N ILE A 385 14.18 3.31 -8.09
CA ILE A 385 13.44 3.64 -6.87
C ILE A 385 14.33 4.51 -6.00
N LEU A 386 13.86 5.71 -5.68
CA LEU A 386 14.47 6.55 -4.66
C LEU A 386 13.79 6.28 -3.32
N ILE A 387 14.60 5.98 -2.30
CA ILE A 387 14.15 5.86 -0.91
C ILE A 387 14.77 6.99 -0.11
N ARG A 388 13.95 7.94 0.31
CA ARG A 388 14.34 9.02 1.20
C ARG A 388 14.00 8.64 2.63
N ASP A 389 15.04 8.42 3.44
CA ASP A 389 14.94 8.28 4.89
C ASP A 389 15.01 9.67 5.53
N CYS A 390 13.86 10.13 6.05
CA CYS A 390 13.70 11.45 6.67
C CYS A 390 14.32 11.54 8.07
N ILE A 391 14.57 10.41 8.75
CA ILE A 391 15.21 10.40 10.07
C ILE A 391 16.71 10.58 9.91
N SER A 392 17.34 9.78 9.04
CA SER A 392 18.79 9.85 8.83
C SER A 392 19.24 10.96 7.88
N ASP A 393 18.29 11.66 7.24
CA ASP A 393 18.54 12.64 6.18
C ASP A 393 19.34 12.03 5.01
N LYS A 394 19.00 10.79 4.62
CA LYS A 394 19.69 10.09 3.53
C LYS A 394 18.73 9.72 2.41
N THR A 395 19.22 9.84 1.19
CA THR A 395 18.51 9.40 -0.02
C THR A 395 19.28 8.25 -0.61
N HIS A 396 18.59 7.14 -0.83
CA HIS A 396 19.13 5.93 -1.41
C HIS A 396 18.51 5.73 -2.79
N ALA A 397 19.33 5.38 -3.75
CA ALA A 397 18.90 5.10 -5.11
C ALA A 397 19.07 3.60 -5.37
N LEU A 398 17.95 2.90 -5.54
CA LEU A 398 17.91 1.52 -5.97
C LEU A 398 17.74 1.52 -7.49
N ARG A 399 18.83 1.23 -8.20
CA ARG A 399 18.84 1.17 -9.67
C ARG A 399 18.34 -0.22 -10.09
N PHE A 400 17.31 -0.26 -10.93
CA PHE A 400 17.02 -1.48 -11.66
C PHE A 400 18.09 -1.63 -12.74
N ILE A 401 18.67 -2.83 -12.85
CA ILE A 401 19.52 -3.14 -14.00
C ILE A 401 18.59 -3.17 -15.23
N PRO A 402 18.83 -2.33 -16.25
CA PRO A 402 17.96 -2.27 -17.41
C PRO A 402 17.96 -3.60 -18.16
N SER A 403 16.83 -3.92 -18.79
CA SER A 403 16.75 -4.96 -19.82
C SER A 403 17.65 -4.53 -20.98
N ASN A 404 18.86 -5.09 -21.08
CA ASN A 404 19.64 -5.02 -22.31
C ASN A 404 19.21 -6.20 -23.22
N GLU A 405 19.79 -6.33 -24.41
CA GLU A 405 19.47 -7.43 -25.33
C GLU A 405 19.67 -8.84 -24.71
N TYR A 406 20.43 -8.95 -23.62
CA TYR A 406 20.67 -10.18 -22.87
C TYR A 406 19.63 -10.47 -21.78
N TYR A 407 18.91 -9.46 -21.29
CA TYR A 407 17.87 -9.57 -20.25
C TYR A 407 16.51 -9.18 -20.83
N LYS A 408 16.07 -9.98 -21.81
CA LYS A 408 14.91 -9.66 -22.65
C LYS A 408 13.56 -9.89 -21.95
N TYR A 409 13.56 -10.60 -20.82
CA TYR A 409 12.36 -10.96 -20.08
C TYR A 409 12.27 -10.15 -18.78
N ASP A 410 11.06 -9.72 -18.40
CA ASP A 410 10.82 -8.99 -17.14
C ASP A 410 11.23 -9.79 -15.89
N GLN A 411 11.41 -11.11 -16.03
CA GLN A 411 11.87 -12.04 -14.99
C GLN A 411 13.38 -11.92 -14.71
N ASP A 412 14.15 -11.27 -15.59
CA ASP A 412 15.61 -11.17 -15.47
C ASP A 412 16.07 -9.80 -14.94
N ARG A 413 15.18 -9.03 -14.31
CA ARG A 413 15.57 -7.75 -13.71
C ARG A 413 16.33 -7.99 -12.43
N ALA A 414 17.26 -7.08 -12.10
CA ALA A 414 17.97 -7.10 -10.84
C ALA A 414 17.82 -5.76 -10.10
N ILE A 415 17.69 -5.81 -8.78
CA ILE A 415 17.81 -4.66 -7.88
C ILE A 415 19.07 -4.84 -7.06
N ILE A 416 19.90 -3.80 -6.97
CA ILE A 416 21.06 -3.74 -6.08
C ILE A 416 20.69 -2.87 -4.88
N ASP A 417 20.91 -3.39 -3.67
CA ASP A 417 20.65 -2.69 -2.42
C ASP A 417 21.82 -1.79 -1.95
N ARG A 418 21.69 -1.25 -0.73
CA ARG A 418 22.68 -0.36 -0.12
C ARG A 418 23.97 -1.06 0.29
N SER A 419 23.92 -2.37 0.49
CA SER A 419 25.03 -3.23 0.88
C SER A 419 25.75 -3.83 -0.33
N GLY A 420 25.24 -3.61 -1.54
CA GLY A 420 25.75 -4.21 -2.77
C GLY A 420 25.19 -5.60 -3.04
N ASP A 421 24.23 -6.06 -2.23
CA ASP A 421 23.51 -7.30 -2.47
C ASP A 421 22.51 -7.06 -3.61
N PHE A 422 22.39 -8.01 -4.54
CA PHE A 422 21.42 -7.92 -5.62
C PHE A 422 20.39 -9.04 -5.59
N ALA A 423 19.14 -8.69 -5.89
CA ALA A 423 18.03 -9.62 -6.04
C ALA A 423 17.58 -9.62 -7.51
N MET A 424 17.46 -10.79 -8.12
CA MET A 424 16.92 -10.95 -9.47
C MET A 424 15.50 -11.53 -9.44
N GLY A 425 14.68 -11.16 -10.41
CA GLY A 425 13.32 -11.67 -10.54
C GLY A 425 12.42 -10.75 -11.35
N ASP A 426 11.13 -11.08 -11.34
CA ASP A 426 10.10 -10.25 -11.98
C ASP A 426 10.10 -8.81 -11.42
N GLN A 427 10.05 -7.81 -12.30
CA GLN A 427 10.11 -6.40 -11.92
C GLN A 427 9.04 -6.01 -10.89
N GLN A 428 7.80 -6.49 -11.06
CA GLN A 428 6.71 -6.16 -10.14
C GLN A 428 6.96 -6.81 -8.78
N LEU A 429 7.40 -8.07 -8.76
CA LEU A 429 7.78 -8.75 -7.52
C LEU A 429 8.94 -8.06 -6.81
N LEU A 430 9.98 -7.66 -7.55
CA LEU A 430 11.13 -6.94 -7.00
C LEU A 430 10.73 -5.55 -6.47
N LYS A 431 9.81 -4.86 -7.13
CA LYS A 431 9.26 -3.58 -6.65
C LYS A 431 8.50 -3.79 -5.34
N VAL A 432 7.61 -4.79 -5.28
CA VAL A 432 6.87 -5.14 -4.05
C VAL A 432 7.83 -5.52 -2.93
N PHE A 433 8.88 -6.28 -3.24
CA PHE A 433 9.91 -6.69 -2.29
C PHE A 433 10.64 -5.49 -1.66
N VAL A 434 11.02 -4.49 -2.46
CA VAL A 434 11.62 -3.24 -1.97
C VAL A 434 10.63 -2.42 -1.14
N GLU A 435 9.39 -2.30 -1.60
CA GLU A 435 8.35 -1.49 -0.93
C GLU A 435 7.91 -2.07 0.42
N ALA A 436 8.02 -3.40 0.60
CA ALA A 436 7.69 -4.09 1.84
C ALA A 436 8.79 -4.04 2.93
N ASP A 437 9.86 -3.26 2.73
CA ASP A 437 11.04 -3.23 3.62
C ASP A 437 11.69 -4.63 3.78
N GLY A 438 11.58 -5.47 2.74
CA GLY A 438 11.89 -6.92 2.72
C GLY A 438 13.36 -7.32 2.89
N TRP A 439 14.21 -6.42 3.37
CA TRP A 439 15.61 -6.73 3.64
C TRP A 439 15.80 -7.05 5.12
N TYR A 440 15.51 -8.29 5.58
CA TYR A 440 16.34 -8.98 6.59
C TYR A 440 16.00 -10.48 6.79
N LYS A 441 17.08 -11.25 7.02
CA LYS A 441 17.16 -12.69 7.28
C LYS A 441 16.63 -13.04 8.69
N THR A 442 15.83 -14.10 8.85
CA THR A 442 15.99 -15.04 9.99
C THR A 442 15.71 -16.49 9.61
N ASP A 443 16.53 -17.38 10.13
CA ASP A 443 16.56 -18.82 9.84
C ASP A 443 15.44 -19.62 10.55
N ARG A 444 14.32 -19.00 10.98
CA ARG A 444 13.20 -19.78 11.54
C ARG A 444 11.76 -19.23 11.44
N TYR A 445 11.41 -17.92 11.48
CA TYR A 445 9.99 -17.47 11.38
C TYR A 445 9.73 -15.99 10.91
N SER A 446 10.49 -15.40 9.99
CA SER A 446 10.22 -14.02 9.52
C SER A 446 8.95 -13.88 8.65
N ALA A 447 7.86 -13.24 9.10
CA ALA A 447 6.74 -12.85 8.20
C ALA A 447 5.96 -11.58 8.60
N ILE A 448 5.59 -10.75 7.60
CA ILE A 448 4.20 -10.36 7.25
C ILE A 448 4.09 -10.32 5.71
N LEU A 449 3.18 -11.11 5.13
CA LEU A 449 2.97 -11.32 3.68
C LEU A 449 1.78 -10.52 3.12
N PRO A 450 1.77 -10.23 1.80
CA PRO A 450 0.65 -10.60 0.95
C PRO A 450 1.03 -11.75 0.01
N ILE A 451 0.27 -12.85 0.14
CA ILE A 451 -0.01 -13.93 -0.81
C ILE A 451 1.12 -14.95 -1.08
N GLU A 452 0.69 -16.21 -1.04
CA GLU A 452 1.18 -17.36 -1.80
C GLU A 452 1.68 -16.96 -3.20
N THR A 453 2.89 -16.43 -3.29
CA THR A 453 3.63 -16.40 -4.55
C THR A 453 4.23 -17.80 -4.70
N PRO A 454 3.87 -18.56 -5.75
CA PRO A 454 4.42 -19.88 -5.97
C PRO A 454 5.95 -19.76 -6.00
N GLU A 455 6.61 -20.49 -5.10
CA GLU A 455 8.06 -20.69 -4.96
C GLU A 455 8.91 -19.84 -5.91
N VAL A 456 9.01 -18.54 -5.64
CA VAL A 456 10.08 -17.74 -6.23
C VAL A 456 11.32 -18.10 -5.41
N HIS A 457 12.11 -19.03 -5.93
CA HIS A 457 13.43 -19.33 -5.38
C HIS A 457 14.32 -18.09 -5.56
N PHE A 458 14.33 -17.22 -4.54
CA PHE A 458 15.32 -16.16 -4.44
C PHE A 458 16.64 -16.79 -4.04
N GLU A 459 17.50 -17.04 -5.02
CA GLU A 459 18.88 -17.42 -4.74
C GLU A 459 19.62 -16.16 -4.27
N LYS A 460 19.91 -16.05 -2.96
CA LYS A 460 20.98 -15.16 -2.51
C LYS A 460 22.25 -15.66 -3.18
N SER A 461 22.63 -15.05 -4.29
CA SER A 461 23.95 -15.25 -4.87
C SER A 461 24.89 -14.29 -4.12
N PRO A 462 25.67 -14.74 -3.11
CA PRO A 462 26.85 -13.98 -2.76
C PRO A 462 27.64 -13.88 -4.05
N LEU A 463 27.89 -12.66 -4.56
CA LEU A 463 28.58 -12.41 -5.84
C LEU A 463 29.45 -13.61 -6.20
N ARG A 464 28.94 -14.53 -7.02
CA ARG A 464 29.83 -15.34 -7.84
C ARG A 464 30.45 -14.25 -8.67
N THR A 465 31.67 -13.90 -8.29
CA THR A 465 32.53 -12.91 -8.93
C THR A 465 32.10 -12.82 -10.36
N LEU A 466 31.47 -11.69 -10.72
CA LEU A 466 31.26 -11.32 -12.12
C LEU A 466 32.52 -11.76 -12.83
N SER A 467 32.37 -12.57 -13.88
CA SER A 467 33.54 -12.97 -14.65
C SER A 467 34.32 -11.69 -14.98
N PRO A 468 35.66 -11.72 -15.08
CA PRO A 468 36.45 -10.52 -15.32
C PRO A 468 35.89 -9.66 -16.48
N THR A 469 35.29 -10.32 -17.48
CA THR A 469 34.59 -9.73 -18.61
C THR A 469 33.28 -9.02 -18.24
N GLU A 470 32.44 -9.59 -17.37
CA GLU A 470 31.20 -8.96 -16.87
C GLU A 470 31.51 -7.79 -15.93
N LEU A 471 32.58 -7.89 -15.13
CA LEU A 471 33.06 -6.81 -14.28
C LEU A 471 33.67 -5.67 -15.10
N GLU A 472 34.46 -5.98 -16.14
CA GLU A 472 34.96 -4.99 -17.10
C GLU A 472 33.80 -4.27 -17.79
N TYR A 473 32.77 -4.99 -18.25
CA TYR A 473 31.61 -4.39 -18.91
C TYR A 473 30.81 -3.48 -17.96
N PHE A 474 30.67 -3.89 -16.69
CA PHE A 474 30.02 -3.10 -15.65
C PHE A 474 30.81 -1.82 -15.31
N ILE A 475 32.13 -1.93 -15.17
CA ILE A 475 33.03 -0.79 -14.92
C ILE A 475 33.12 0.13 -16.14
N GLU A 476 33.13 -0.42 -17.36
CA GLU A 476 33.14 0.33 -18.61
C GLU A 476 31.81 1.11 -18.81
N SER A 477 30.68 0.50 -18.44
CA SER A 477 29.37 1.17 -18.48
C SER A 477 29.26 2.31 -17.46
N LEU A 478 29.87 2.16 -16.27
CA LEU A 478 29.91 3.21 -15.24
C LEU A 478 30.90 4.35 -15.57
N SER A 479 32.01 4.03 -16.24
CA SER A 479 33.03 5.01 -16.64
C SER A 479 32.61 5.83 -17.87
N ARG A 480 31.88 5.25 -18.82
CA ARG A 480 31.25 5.98 -19.94
C ARG A 480 30.17 6.97 -19.46
N GLU A 481 29.42 6.65 -18.39
CA GLU A 481 28.41 7.55 -17.78
C GLU A 481 29.02 8.81 -17.12
N ARG A 482 30.27 8.76 -16.63
CA ARG A 482 30.92 9.91 -15.99
C ARG A 482 31.44 10.97 -16.96
N HIS A 483 31.67 10.63 -18.23
CA HIS A 483 32.40 11.52 -19.14
C HIS A 483 31.50 12.50 -19.92
N GLU A 484 30.27 12.11 -20.25
CA GLU A 484 29.37 12.93 -21.07
C GLU A 484 28.49 13.90 -20.25
N MET A 485 28.19 13.56 -18.99
CA MET A 485 27.28 14.36 -18.14
C MET A 485 27.97 15.54 -17.43
N LEU A 486 29.31 15.51 -17.30
CA LEU A 486 30.07 16.59 -16.65
C LEU A 486 30.49 17.70 -17.63
N GLN A 487 30.62 17.42 -18.93
CA GLN A 487 30.98 18.43 -19.92
C GLN A 487 29.88 19.49 -20.15
N SER A 488 28.59 19.14 -20.02
CA SER A 488 27.50 20.08 -20.31
C SER A 488 27.05 20.95 -19.12
N LEU A 489 27.60 20.72 -17.93
CA LEU A 489 27.14 21.34 -16.67
C LEU A 489 28.16 22.33 -16.09
N HIS A 490 29.27 22.58 -16.79
CA HIS A 490 30.47 23.22 -16.21
C HIS A 490 30.89 24.56 -16.84
N GLU A 491 30.09 25.18 -17.71
CA GLU A 491 30.53 26.45 -18.36
C GLU A 491 30.43 27.71 -17.48
N ASP A 492 29.67 27.74 -16.36
CA ASP A 492 29.25 29.03 -15.79
C ASP A 492 29.58 29.38 -14.31
N LEU A 493 30.42 28.64 -13.55
CA LEU A 493 30.84 29.16 -12.22
C LEU A 493 32.28 28.84 -11.86
N THR A 494 32.97 29.83 -11.28
CA THR A 494 34.33 29.67 -10.75
C THR A 494 34.36 28.85 -9.46
N GLU A 495 35.37 27.99 -9.38
CA GLU A 495 35.55 26.85 -8.48
C GLU A 495 35.54 27.20 -6.98
N GLY A 496 36.01 28.40 -6.61
CA GLY A 496 36.08 28.85 -5.21
C GLY A 496 34.73 29.15 -4.55
N LYS A 497 33.63 29.25 -5.31
CA LYS A 497 32.30 29.63 -4.77
C LYS A 497 31.34 28.47 -4.55
N ARG A 498 31.63 27.27 -5.06
CA ARG A 498 30.64 26.18 -5.08
C ARG A 498 30.51 25.42 -3.75
N HIS A 499 31.58 25.00 -3.07
CA HIS A 499 31.43 24.16 -1.87
C HIS A 499 32.59 24.26 -0.84
N PRO A 500 32.58 25.21 0.11
CA PRO A 500 33.47 25.12 1.26
C PRO A 500 32.94 24.06 2.25
N GLY A 501 33.66 22.93 2.38
CA GLY A 501 33.50 22.01 3.52
C GLY A 501 32.63 20.76 3.33
N ARG A 502 32.29 20.35 2.10
CA ARG A 502 31.62 19.04 1.89
C ARG A 502 32.64 17.89 1.92
N VAL A 503 32.35 16.90 2.74
CA VAL A 503 33.15 15.68 2.93
C VAL A 503 32.29 14.50 2.48
N PHE A 504 32.86 13.60 1.68
CA PHE A 504 32.24 12.34 1.29
C PHE A 504 32.78 11.24 2.18
N GLU A 505 31.89 10.45 2.77
CA GLU A 505 32.27 9.24 3.51
C GLU A 505 31.96 8.01 2.67
N PHE A 506 32.99 7.20 2.40
CA PHE A 506 32.89 5.90 1.75
C PHE A 506 33.75 4.93 2.57
N GLU A 507 33.16 3.81 2.98
CA GLU A 507 33.84 2.75 3.77
C GLU A 507 34.55 3.25 5.05
N GLY A 508 34.01 4.26 5.73
CA GLY A 508 34.56 4.78 6.98
C GLY A 508 35.76 5.72 6.82
N ALA A 509 36.12 6.11 5.60
CA ALA A 509 37.08 7.15 5.32
C ALA A 509 36.39 8.43 4.82
N ALA A 510 36.82 9.57 5.37
CA ALA A 510 36.29 10.89 5.08
C ALA A 510 37.21 11.61 4.09
N PHE A 511 36.72 11.92 2.90
CA PHE A 511 37.48 12.54 1.82
C PHE A 511 36.98 13.95 1.57
N ALA A 512 37.89 14.93 1.51
CA ALA A 512 37.50 16.28 1.12
C ALA A 512 37.13 16.26 -0.36
N PHE A 513 36.03 16.92 -0.74
CA PHE A 513 35.54 16.89 -2.13
C PHE A 513 36.61 17.29 -3.18
N LYS A 514 37.55 18.16 -2.81
CA LYS A 514 38.69 18.59 -3.63
C LYS A 514 39.65 17.45 -4.01
N ASP A 515 39.71 16.37 -3.22
CA ASP A 515 40.68 15.28 -3.40
C ASP A 515 40.25 14.31 -4.53
N PHE A 516 39.08 14.52 -5.13
CA PHE A 516 38.56 13.75 -6.27
C PHE A 516 38.70 14.46 -7.63
N ILE A 517 39.40 15.60 -7.70
CA ILE A 517 39.64 16.32 -8.94
C ILE A 517 41.10 16.07 -9.38
N PRO A 518 41.35 15.50 -10.58
CA PRO A 518 42.71 15.34 -11.10
C PRO A 518 43.40 16.69 -11.31
N GLU A 519 44.70 16.79 -11.01
CA GLU A 519 45.53 18.03 -11.01
C GLU A 519 45.65 18.77 -12.36
N ASN A 520 44.91 18.37 -13.40
CA ASN A 520 44.93 19.02 -14.71
C ASN A 520 43.52 19.37 -15.21
N PHE A 521 42.78 20.14 -14.40
CA PHE A 521 41.57 20.85 -14.80
C PHE A 521 41.79 22.37 -14.74
#